data_AF-A0A6M0CBF3-F1
#
_entry.id   AF-A0A6M0CBF3-F1
#
_cell.length_a   1.000
_cell.length_b   1.000
_cell.length_c   1.000
_cell.angle_alpha   90.00
_cell.angle_beta   90.00
_cell.angle_gamma   90.00
#
_symmetry.space_group_name_H-M   'P 1'
#
loop_
_entity.id
_entity.type
_entity.pdbx_description
1 polymer ?
#
loop_
_entity_poly.entity_id
_entity_poly.type
_entity_poly.pdbx_seq_one_letter_code
_entity_poly.pdbx_strand_id
1 'polypeptide(L)'
;MINRIITDTEIVRLVELEKGIVQIVMQDEENHNVLSEKLMAELFQCFQIVSNNSTYKVVILTGTNRYFSTGGTQEQLMSIFRAEIECTDGFEILSLPLKCPIPVIAAMEGH
;
A
#
# COMPACT_ATOMS: atom_id res chain seq x y z
N MET A 1 8.52 -19.27 -13.66
CA MET A 1 8.15 -17.93 -14.19
C MET A 1 9.02 -16.93 -13.47
N ILE A 2 9.60 -15.96 -14.19
CA ILE A 2 10.42 -14.91 -13.57
C ILE A 2 9.47 -13.72 -13.38
N ASN A 3 9.14 -13.39 -12.13
CA ASN A 3 8.36 -12.19 -11.83
C ASN A 3 9.21 -10.97 -12.19
N ARG A 4 8.61 -9.97 -12.85
CA ARG A 4 9.33 -8.75 -13.20
C ARG A 4 9.17 -7.74 -12.06
N ILE A 5 10.28 -7.39 -11.43
CA ILE A 5 10.33 -6.33 -10.43
C ILE A 5 10.23 -4.97 -11.13
N ILE A 6 9.29 -4.13 -10.70
CA ILE A 6 9.05 -2.78 -11.24
C ILE A 6 9.64 -1.73 -10.31
N THR A 7 9.38 -1.85 -9.01
CA THR A 7 10.03 -1.10 -7.92
C THR A 7 10.40 -2.07 -6.81
N ASP A 8 11.51 -1.80 -6.13
CA ASP A 8 12.04 -2.65 -5.04
C ASP A 8 12.68 -1.77 -3.99
N THR A 9 11.87 -1.28 -3.06
CA THR A 9 12.38 -0.59 -1.87
C THR A 9 12.40 -1.55 -0.69
N GLU A 10 12.96 -1.10 0.43
CA GLU A 10 12.94 -1.87 1.67
C GLU A 10 11.54 -2.09 2.24
N ILE A 11 10.56 -1.21 1.96
CA ILE A 11 9.24 -1.24 2.64
C ILE A 11 8.04 -1.43 1.70
N VAL A 12 8.16 -1.16 0.40
CA VAL A 12 7.12 -1.45 -0.61
C VAL A 12 7.75 -1.95 -1.90
N ARG A 13 7.22 -3.06 -2.41
CA ARG A 13 7.66 -3.64 -3.69
C ARG A 13 6.49 -3.75 -4.67
N LEU A 14 6.72 -3.36 -5.92
CA LEU A 14 5.79 -3.57 -7.03
C LEU A 14 6.37 -4.60 -8.00
N VAL A 15 5.64 -5.69 -8.23
CA VAL A 15 6.02 -6.74 -9.18
C VAL A 15 4.90 -7.06 -10.16
N GLU A 16 5.26 -7.38 -11.39
CA GLU A 16 4.36 -8.02 -12.35
C GLU A 16 4.51 -9.54 -12.20
N LEU A 17 3.44 -10.20 -11.74
CA LEU A 17 3.41 -11.64 -11.54
C LEU A 17 3.22 -12.37 -12.88
N GLU A 18 2.25 -11.88 -13.65
CA GLU A 18 1.91 -12.35 -14.98
C GLU A 18 1.37 -11.19 -15.81
N LYS A 19 1.13 -11.43 -17.11
CA LYS A 19 0.64 -10.39 -18.02
C LYS A 19 -0.65 -9.76 -17.51
N GLY A 20 -0.55 -8.51 -17.06
CA GLY A 20 -1.67 -7.72 -16.57
C GLY A 20 -2.04 -7.95 -15.10
N ILE A 21 -1.30 -8.78 -14.37
CA ILE A 21 -1.46 -9.01 -12.92
C ILE A 21 -0.25 -8.42 -12.21
N VAL A 22 -0.49 -7.37 -11.42
CA VAL A 22 0.55 -6.75 -10.59
C VAL A 22 0.28 -6.96 -9.12
N GLN A 23 1.34 -7.05 -8.34
CA GLN A 23 1.28 -7.19 -6.90
C GLN A 23 2.07 -6.06 -6.25
N ILE A 24 1.42 -5.35 -5.32
CA ILE A 24 2.04 -4.40 -4.40
C ILE A 24 2.19 -5.12 -3.06
N VAL A 25 3.41 -5.23 -2.57
CA VAL A 25 3.75 -5.86 -1.30
C VAL A 25 4.22 -4.80 -0.32
N MET A 26 3.48 -4.58 0.76
CA MET A 26 3.94 -3.82 1.94
C MET A 26 4.80 -4.74 2.81
N GLN A 27 6.04 -4.32 3.06
CA GLN A 27 7.06 -5.14 3.73
C GLN A 27 7.88 -4.34 4.76
N ASP A 28 7.26 -3.33 5.37
CA ASP A 28 7.83 -2.62 6.52
C ASP A 28 7.71 -3.49 7.78
N GLU A 29 8.56 -4.53 7.87
CA GLU A 29 8.54 -5.48 8.98
C GLU A 29 8.90 -4.82 10.32
N GLU A 30 9.81 -3.83 10.28
CA GLU A 30 10.25 -3.09 11.47
C GLU A 30 9.09 -2.30 12.09
N ASN A 31 8.27 -1.66 11.26
CA ASN A 31 7.14 -0.85 11.73
C ASN A 31 5.79 -1.55 11.57
N HIS A 32 5.78 -2.85 11.28
CA HIS A 32 4.59 -3.69 11.18
C HIS A 32 3.53 -3.15 10.21
N ASN A 33 3.97 -2.61 9.06
CA ASN A 33 3.11 -1.97 8.06
C ASN A 33 2.14 -0.92 8.65
N VAL A 34 2.59 -0.15 9.64
CA VAL A 34 1.90 1.05 10.10
C VAL A 34 1.89 2.07 8.96
N LEU A 35 0.83 2.88 8.85
CA LEU A 35 0.65 3.92 7.84
C LEU A 35 1.53 5.15 8.15
N SER A 36 2.84 4.92 8.22
CA SER A 36 3.88 5.95 8.31
C SER A 36 3.89 6.80 7.04
N GLU A 37 4.41 8.02 7.12
CA GLU A 37 4.56 8.89 5.94
C GLU A 37 5.35 8.21 4.82
N LYS A 38 6.38 7.44 5.18
CA LYS A 38 7.23 6.71 4.22
C LYS A 38 6.44 5.60 3.52
N LEU A 39 5.72 4.76 4.27
CA LEU A 39 4.91 3.68 3.68
C LEU A 39 3.82 4.26 2.77
N MET A 40 3.14 5.32 3.23
CA MET A 40 2.11 5.99 2.44
C MET A 40 2.67 6.56 1.14
N ALA A 41 3.80 7.26 1.19
CA ALA A 41 4.43 7.85 0.00
C ALA A 41 4.81 6.78 -1.05
N GLU A 42 5.35 5.65 -0.62
CA GLU A 42 5.74 4.57 -1.54
C GLU A 42 4.52 3.83 -2.11
N LEU A 43 3.45 3.65 -1.34
CA LEU A 43 2.19 3.14 -1.86
C LEU A 43 1.58 4.09 -2.91
N PHE A 44 1.58 5.41 -2.66
CA PHE A 44 1.15 6.41 -3.64
C PHE A 44 1.89 6.27 -4.97
N GLN A 45 3.22 6.12 -4.92
CA GLN A 45 4.04 5.91 -6.10
C GLN A 45 3.66 4.61 -6.84
N CYS A 46 3.45 3.51 -6.11
CA CYS A 46 3.03 2.24 -6.71
C CYS A 46 1.67 2.36 -7.41
N PHE A 47 0.67 2.95 -6.77
CA PHE A 47 -0.65 3.16 -7.37
C PHE A 47 -0.61 4.13 -8.57
N GLN A 48 0.29 5.11 -8.56
CA GLN A 48 0.50 6.00 -9.70
C GLN A 48 1.12 5.25 -10.89
N ILE A 49 2.10 4.38 -10.67
CA ILE A 49 2.69 3.52 -11.70
C ILE A 49 1.61 2.62 -12.31
N VAL A 50 0.79 2.00 -11.47
CA VAL A 50 -0.31 1.16 -11.93
C VAL A 50 -1.30 1.95 -12.77
N SER A 51 -1.73 3.12 -12.31
CA SER A 51 -2.74 3.93 -13.00
C SER A 51 -2.27 4.46 -14.35
N ASN A 52 -0.96 4.66 -14.53
CA ASN A 52 -0.36 5.12 -15.78
C ASN A 52 -0.07 3.99 -16.78
N ASN A 53 -0.33 2.73 -16.43
CA ASN A 53 -0.07 1.59 -17.29
C ASN A 53 -1.36 0.87 -17.69
N SER A 54 -1.79 1.07 -18.93
CA SER A 54 -3.01 0.49 -19.50
C SER A 54 -2.95 -1.02 -19.77
N THR A 55 -1.80 -1.67 -19.59
CA THR A 55 -1.68 -3.13 -19.76
C THR A 55 -2.08 -3.91 -18.51
N TYR A 56 -2.06 -3.26 -17.34
CA TYR A 56 -2.49 -3.87 -16.09
C TYR A 56 -4.01 -4.00 -16.01
N LYS A 57 -4.46 -5.09 -15.41
CA LYS A 57 -5.88 -5.48 -15.34
C LYS A 57 -6.36 -5.72 -13.92
N VAL A 58 -5.46 -6.05 -13.00
CA VAL A 58 -5.76 -6.24 -11.59
C VAL A 58 -4.53 -5.94 -10.74
N VAL A 59 -4.76 -5.38 -9.55
CA VAL A 59 -3.76 -5.21 -8.50
C VAL A 59 -4.05 -6.19 -7.37
N ILE A 60 -3.02 -6.89 -6.90
CA ILE A 60 -3.04 -7.59 -5.61
C ILE A 60 -2.27 -6.74 -4.62
N LEU A 61 -2.96 -6.15 -3.65
CA LEU A 61 -2.35 -5.47 -2.52
C LEU A 61 -2.22 -6.46 -1.37
N THR A 62 -1.00 -6.67 -0.88
CA THR A 62 -0.72 -7.58 0.23
C THR A 62 0.29 -6.96 1.18
N GLY A 63 0.36 -7.49 2.41
CA GLY A 63 1.48 -7.24 3.30
C GLY A 63 2.38 -8.45 3.42
N THR A 64 3.00 -8.60 4.58
CA THR A 64 3.79 -9.78 4.96
C THR A 64 2.89 -10.84 5.58
N ASN A 65 3.46 -11.99 5.91
CA ASN A 65 2.71 -13.08 6.54
C ASN A 65 2.21 -12.78 7.95
N ARG A 66 2.71 -11.71 8.57
CA ARG A 66 2.29 -11.28 9.91
C ARG A 66 1.45 -10.02 9.87
N TYR A 67 1.76 -9.10 8.95
CA TYR A 67 1.18 -7.77 8.93
C TYR A 67 0.73 -7.42 7.52
N PHE A 68 -0.59 -7.28 7.33
CA PHE A 68 -1.13 -6.55 6.20
C PHE A 68 -0.92 -5.05 6.42
N SER A 69 -1.62 -4.45 7.40
CA SER A 69 -1.43 -3.06 7.82
C SER A 69 -2.02 -2.83 9.20
N THR A 70 -1.24 -2.24 10.10
CA THR A 70 -1.64 -2.01 11.49
C THR A 70 -2.32 -0.64 11.73
N GLY A 71 -2.64 0.10 10.66
CA GLY A 71 -3.36 1.36 10.73
C GLY A 71 -2.46 2.57 11.01
N GLY A 72 -3.02 3.62 11.62
CA GLY A 72 -2.29 4.86 11.91
C GLY A 72 -1.18 4.70 12.94
N THR A 73 -0.17 5.56 12.88
CA THR A 73 0.90 5.60 13.88
C THR A 73 0.34 6.02 15.24
N GLN A 74 1.02 5.62 16.32
CA GLN A 74 0.65 6.08 17.67
C GLN A 74 0.62 7.61 17.76
N GLU A 75 1.57 8.29 17.11
CA GLU A 75 1.61 9.76 17.07
C GLU A 75 0.38 10.35 16.38
N GLN A 76 0.01 9.85 15.19
CA GLN A 76 -1.20 10.26 14.49
C GLN A 76 -2.45 10.05 15.35
N LEU A 77 -2.58 8.87 15.97
CA LEU A 77 -3.71 8.55 16.84
C LEU A 77 -3.79 9.48 18.05
N MET A 78 -2.65 9.86 18.63
CA MET A 78 -2.59 10.82 19.73
C MET A 78 -2.95 12.24 19.30
N SER A 79 -2.53 12.68 18.10
CA SER A 79 -2.92 13.99 17.56
C SER A 79 -4.41 14.06 17.23
N ILE A 80 -5.00 12.99 16.70
CA ILE A 80 -6.46 12.87 16.53
C ILE A 80 -7.16 12.97 17.90
N PHE A 81 -6.67 12.23 18.90
CA PHE A 81 -7.25 12.25 20.25
C PHE A 81 -7.20 13.64 20.90
N ARG A 82 -6.15 14.42 20.62
CA ARG A 82 -5.98 15.80 21.08
C ARG A 82 -6.73 16.83 20.23
N ALA A 83 -7.43 16.41 19.18
CA ALA A 83 -8.08 17.28 18.19
C ALA A 83 -7.10 18.26 17.51
N GLU A 84 -5.84 17.86 17.35
CA GLU A 84 -4.82 18.59 16.60
C GLU A 84 -4.99 18.40 15.08
N ILE A 85 -5.49 17.23 14.67
CA ILE A 85 -5.84 16.85 13.29
C ILE A 85 -7.17 16.10 13.26
N GLU A 86 -7.86 16.09 12.12
CA GLU A 86 -9.05 15.25 11.92
C GLU A 86 -8.67 13.80 11.58
N CYS A 87 -9.59 12.86 11.82
CA CYS A 87 -9.38 11.44 11.50
C CYS A 87 -9.19 11.17 9.99
N THR A 88 -9.58 12.12 9.14
CA THR A 88 -9.42 12.05 7.68
C THR A 88 -8.12 12.66 7.18
N ASP A 89 -7.43 13.45 8.02
CA ASP A 89 -6.23 14.18 7.61
C ASP A 89 -5.05 13.21 7.47
N GLY A 90 -4.40 13.24 6.30
CA GLY A 90 -3.22 12.42 6.01
C GLY A 90 -3.51 10.94 5.76
N PHE A 91 -4.78 10.54 5.66
CA PHE A 91 -5.20 9.16 5.36
C PHE A 91 -5.78 8.99 3.95
N GLU A 92 -5.39 9.84 2.99
CA GLU A 92 -5.82 9.73 1.59
C GLU A 92 -5.47 8.36 0.98
N ILE A 93 -4.47 7.68 1.55
CA ILE A 93 -4.07 6.32 1.25
C ILE A 93 -5.23 5.32 1.31
N LEU A 94 -6.18 5.50 2.24
CA LEU A 94 -7.35 4.63 2.41
C LEU A 94 -8.26 4.64 1.17
N SER A 95 -8.19 5.70 0.37
CA SER A 95 -8.96 5.83 -0.87
C SER A 95 -8.22 5.34 -2.12
N LEU A 96 -6.93 5.00 -2.03
CA LEU A 96 -6.15 4.58 -3.21
C LEU A 96 -6.70 3.33 -3.89
N PRO A 97 -7.05 2.24 -3.16
CA PRO A 97 -7.64 1.07 -3.80
C PRO A 97 -8.96 1.40 -4.50
N LEU A 98 -9.77 2.29 -3.91
CA LEU A 98 -11.05 2.73 -4.46
C LEU A 98 -10.90 3.60 -5.73
N LYS A 99 -9.87 4.45 -5.76
CA LYS A 99 -9.58 5.37 -6.88
C LYS A 99 -8.80 4.70 -8.01
N CYS A 100 -8.28 3.49 -7.80
CA CYS A 100 -7.55 2.76 -8.82
C CYS A 100 -8.47 2.45 -10.02
N PRO A 101 -8.04 2.70 -11.27
CA PRO A 101 -8.90 2.51 -12.45
C PRO A 101 -9.16 1.04 -12.79
N ILE A 102 -8.48 0.11 -12.12
CA ILE A 102 -8.60 -1.34 -12.29
C ILE A 102 -8.93 -2.00 -10.95
N PRO A 103 -9.54 -3.19 -10.94
CA PRO A 103 -9.84 -3.92 -9.71
C PRO A 103 -8.62 -4.10 -8.81
N VAL A 104 -8.82 -3.88 -7.50
CA VAL A 104 -7.83 -4.12 -6.46
C VAL A 104 -8.33 -5.22 -5.54
N ILE A 105 -7.53 -6.26 -5.36
CA ILE A 105 -7.76 -7.34 -4.42
C ILE A 105 -6.84 -7.10 -3.22
N ALA A 106 -7.43 -6.87 -2.05
CA ALA A 106 -6.67 -6.87 -0.79
C ALA A 106 -6.52 -8.31 -0.31
N ALA A 107 -5.31 -8.84 -0.36
CA ALA A 107 -4.94 -10.15 0.18
C ALA A 107 -4.44 -9.96 1.62
N MET A 108 -5.38 -9.85 2.56
CA MET A 108 -5.10 -9.63 3.98
C MET A 108 -4.75 -10.95 4.67
N GLU A 109 -3.54 -11.48 4.46
CA GLU A 109 -3.08 -12.73 5.12
C GLU A 109 -2.60 -12.48 6.56
N GLY A 110 -2.09 -11.28 6.84
CA GLY A 110 -1.69 -10.78 8.15
C GLY A 110 -2.66 -9.76 8.73
N HIS A 111 -2.33 -9.24 9.92
CA HIS A 111 -3.11 -8.23 10.63
C HIS A 111 -3.17 -6.87 9.93
#